data_AF-A0A9E2Q4R4-F1
#
_entry.id   AF-A0A9E2Q4R4-F1
#
_cell.length_a   1.000
_cell.length_b   1.000
_cell.length_c   1.000
_cell.angle_alpha   90.00
_cell.angle_beta   90.00
_cell.angle_gamma   90.00
#
_symmetry.space_group_name_H-M   'P 1'
#
loop_
_entity.id
_entity.type
_entity.pdbx_description
1 polymer ?
#
loop_
_entity_poly.entity_id
_entity_poly.type
_entity_poly.pdbx_seq_one_letter_code
_entity_poly.pdbx_strand_id
1 'polypeptide(L)' 'FELAIAVAIGTFGAASDQALAGVVGPLIEVPVLVGLVYVSLWVARRWFAVDPYATTAPAVSAPQPRIREVAR' A
#
# COMPACT_ATOMS: atom_id res chain seq x y z
N PHE A 1 8.45 12.59 8.67
CA PHE A 1 7.60 13.71 8.22
C PHE A 1 7.13 14.56 9.38
N GLU A 2 6.39 13.99 10.33
CA GLU A 2 5.85 14.73 11.47
C GLU A 2 6.94 15.40 12.32
N LEU A 3 8.09 14.74 12.52
CA LEU A 3 9.26 15.32 13.18
C LEU A 3 9.76 16.61 12.48
N ALA A 4 9.72 16.68 11.14
CA ALA A 4 10.22 17.83 10.40
C ALA A 4 9.31 19.05 10.57
N ILE A 5 7.99 18.85 10.58
CA ILE A 5 7.01 19.89 10.92
C ILE A 5 7.14 20.29 12.39
N ALA A 6 7.27 19.33 13.30
CA ALA A 6 7.39 19.61 14.73
C ALA A 6 8.64 20.45 15.05
N VAL A 7 9.77 20.13 14.42
CA VAL A 7 11.01 20.92 14.53
C VAL A 7 10.83 22.29 13.90
N ALA A 8 10.29 22.39 12.68
CA ALA A 8 10.10 23.67 12.00
C ALA A 8 9.17 24.63 12.76
N ILE A 9 8.04 24.13 13.27
CA ILE A 9 7.11 24.92 14.10
C ILE A 9 7.75 25.27 15.45
N GLY A 10 8.48 24.33 16.07
CA GLY A 10 9.12 24.54 17.37
C GLY A 10 10.28 25.55 17.35
N THR A 11 11.02 25.67 16.24
CA THR A 11 12.17 26.59 16.14
C THR A 11 11.87 27.90 15.43
N PHE A 12 10.96 27.91 14.44
CA PHE A 12 10.67 29.09 13.60
C PHE A 12 9.23 29.62 13.77
N GLY A 13 8.38 28.93 14.54
CA GLY A 13 6.98 29.29 14.73
C GLY A 13 6.08 28.78 13.60
N ALA A 14 4.78 28.74 13.88
CA ALA A 14 3.78 28.12 13.00
C ALA A 14 3.52 28.87 11.68
N ALA A 15 3.80 30.18 11.62
CA ALA A 15 3.59 31.01 10.44
C ALA A 15 4.85 31.15 9.55
N SER A 16 5.88 30.33 9.79
CA SER A 16 7.15 30.40 9.07
C SER A 16 7.12 29.66 7.73
N ASP A 17 7.92 30.14 6.77
CA ASP A 17 8.06 29.51 5.45
C ASP A 17 8.63 28.08 5.53
N GLN A 18 9.41 27.79 6.57
CA GLN A 18 9.96 26.47 6.87
C GLN A 18 8.87 25.48 7.27
N ALA A 19 7.87 25.93 8.05
CA ALA A 19 6.72 25.10 8.41
C ALA A 19 5.85 24.79 7.17
N LEU A 20 5.66 25.78 6.28
CA LEU A 20 4.97 25.60 5.01
C LEU A 20 5.70 24.60 4.11
N ALA A 21 7.02 24.74 3.95
CA ALA A 21 7.85 23.80 3.18
C ALA A 21 7.77 22.37 3.74
N GLY A 22 7.68 22.24 5.07
CA GLY A 22 7.45 20.96 5.75
C GLY A 22 6.17 20.28 5.26
N VAL A 23 5.03 20.99 5.24
CA VAL A 23 3.71 20.44 4.86
C VAL A 23 3.59 20.16 3.36
N VAL A 24 4.22 20.98 2.52
CA VAL A 24 4.13 20.84 1.05
C VAL A 24 4.74 19.52 0.56
N GLY A 25 5.78 18.99 1.24
CA GLY A 25 6.42 17.73 0.87
C GLY A 25 5.41 16.58 0.70
N PRO A 26 4.69 16.16 1.75
CA PRO A 26 3.72 15.07 1.61
C PRO A 26 2.48 15.41 0.83
N LEU A 27 2.12 16.68 0.76
CA LEU A 27 1.00 17.12 -0.07
C LEU A 27 1.25 16.79 -1.55
N ILE A 28 2.50 16.75 -1.99
CA ILE A 28 2.90 16.34 -3.33
C ILE A 28 3.30 14.87 -3.40
N GLU A 29 4.07 14.37 -2.43
CA GLU A 29 4.56 12.99 -2.44
C GLU A 29 3.41 11.98 -2.42
N VAL A 30 2.38 12.18 -1.58
CA VAL A 30 1.29 11.21 -1.43
C VAL A 30 0.48 11.07 -2.73
N PRO A 31 -0.01 12.15 -3.38
CA PRO A 31 -0.71 12.03 -4.66
C PRO A 31 0.16 11.44 -5.78
N VAL A 32 1.45 11.81 -5.82
CA VAL A 32 2.37 11.30 -6.84
C VAL A 32 2.58 9.80 -6.69
N LEU A 33 2.86 9.33 -5.46
CA LEU A 33 3.02 7.90 -5.19
C LEU A 33 1.74 7.11 -5.48
N VAL A 34 0.58 7.63 -5.11
CA VAL A 34 -0.72 7.02 -5.45
C VAL A 34 -0.92 6.96 -6.97
N GLY A 35 -0.62 8.04 -7.70
CA GLY A 35 -0.68 8.07 -9.16
C GLY A 35 0.24 7.03 -9.79
N LEU A 36 1.46 6.88 -9.29
CA LEU A 36 2.42 5.87 -9.75
C LEU A 36 1.91 4.44 -9.51
N VAL A 37 1.23 4.18 -8.39
CA VAL A 37 0.59 2.88 -8.15
C VAL A 37 -0.46 2.61 -9.23
N TYR A 38 -1.33 3.57 -9.53
CA TYR A 38 -2.35 3.39 -10.58
C TYR A 38 -1.74 3.16 -11.96
N VAL A 39 -0.69 3.92 -12.31
CA VAL A 39 0.04 3.73 -13.57
C VAL A 39 0.69 2.34 -13.63
N SER A 40 1.33 1.90 -12.54
CA SER A 40 1.92 0.57 -12.44
C SER A 40 0.88 -0.53 -12.63
N LEU A 41 -0.27 -0.42 -11.95
CA LEU A 41 -1.39 -1.36 -12.11
C LEU A 41 -1.95 -1.36 -13.53
N TRP A 42 -2.06 -0.19 -14.17
CA TRP A 42 -2.51 -0.07 -15.55
C TRP A 42 -1.55 -0.76 -16.53
N VAL A 43 -0.24 -0.52 -16.40
CA VAL A 43 0.79 -1.19 -17.21
C VAL A 43 0.77 -2.70 -16.97
N ALA A 44 0.71 -3.13 -15.70
CA ALA A 44 0.66 -4.54 -15.32
C ALA A 44 -0.49 -5.29 -16.02
N ARG A 45 -1.70 -4.72 -15.99
CA ARG A 45 -2.88 -5.30 -16.65
C ARG A 45 -2.74 -5.29 -18.17
N ARG A 46 -2.19 -4.22 -18.74
CA ARG A 46 -2.13 -4.03 -20.20
C ARG A 46 -1.05 -4.89 -20.88
N TRP A 47 0.04 -5.20 -20.18
CA TRP A 47 1.21 -5.87 -20.77
C TRP A 47 1.44 -7.27 -20.22
N PHE A 48 1.07 -7.52 -18.97
CA PHE A 48 1.37 -8.78 -18.29
C PHE A 48 0.13 -9.60 -17.94
N ALA A 49 -1.08 -9.06 -18.17
CA ALA A 49 -2.36 -9.70 -17.82
C ALA A 49 -2.40 -10.23 -16.37
N VAL A 50 -1.64 -9.59 -15.48
CA VAL A 50 -1.56 -9.97 -14.06
C VAL A 50 -2.80 -9.46 -13.35
N ASP A 51 -3.46 -10.34 -12.62
CA ASP A 51 -4.47 -9.96 -11.63
C ASP A 51 -3.78 -9.81 -10.27
N PRO A 52 -3.56 -8.57 -9.79
CA PRO A 52 -2.87 -8.32 -8.51
C PRO A 52 -3.68 -8.80 -7.29
N TYR A 53 -4.94 -9.20 -7.48
CA TYR A 53 -5.80 -9.77 -6.43
C TYR A 53 -6.00 -11.28 -6.58
N ALA A 54 -5.35 -11.91 -7.57
CA ALA A 54 -5.38 -13.36 -7.71
C ALA A 54 -4.83 -14.01 -6.45
N THR A 55 -5.73 -14.48 -5.60
CA THR A 55 -5.39 -15.28 -4.44
C THR A 55 -5.32 -16.70 -4.93
N THR A 56 -4.13 -17.30 -4.96
CA THR A 56 -4.00 -18.74 -5.04
C THR A 56 -4.66 -19.28 -3.78
N ALA A 57 -5.91 -19.71 -3.88
CA ALA A 57 -6.60 -20.31 -2.76
C ALA A 57 -5.67 -21.39 -2.18
N PRO A 58 -5.35 -21.37 -0.88
CA PRO A 58 -4.62 -22.47 -0.29
C PRO A 58 -5.40 -23.74 -0.62
N ALA A 59 -4.70 -24.79 -1.06
CA ALA A 59 -5.27 -26.05 -1.50
C ALA A 59 -5.96 -26.83 -0.36
N VAL A 60 -6.87 -26.19 0.37
CA VAL A 60 -7.74 -26.78 1.39
C VAL A 60 -8.98 -27.35 0.69
N SER A 61 -8.72 -28.21 -0.27
CA SER A 61 -9.73 -29.02 -0.95
C SER A 61 -9.17 -30.41 -1.23
N ALA A 62 -8.45 -30.98 -0.26
CA ALA A 62 -8.35 -32.42 -0.17
C ALA A 62 -9.60 -32.90 0.60
N PRO A 63 -10.49 -33.71 -0.01
CA PRO A 63 -11.58 -34.33 0.72
C PRO A 63 -10.99 -35.19 1.84
N GLN A 64 -11.25 -34.82 3.11
CA GLN A 64 -10.88 -35.65 4.25
C GLN A 64 -11.58 -37.01 4.09
N PRO A 65 -10.86 -38.15 4.05
CA PRO A 65 -11.51 -39.45 3.94
C PRO A 65 -12.45 -39.64 5.12
N ARG A 66 -13.72 -39.92 4.84
CA ARG A 66 -14.72 -40.17 5.89
C ARG A 66 -14.26 -41.41 6.66
N ILE A 67 -14.14 -41.27 7.97
CA ILE A 67 -13.67 -42.26 8.95
C ILE A 67 -14.30 -43.68 8.81
N ARG A 68 -15.39 -43.83 8.04
CA ARG A 68 -16.04 -45.10 7.71
C ARG A 68 -15.25 -46.03 6.79
N GLU A 69 -14.17 -45.59 6.17
CA GLU A 69 -13.30 -46.43 5.32
C GLU A 69 -12.15 -47.10 6.07
N VAL A 70 -11.79 -46.62 7.27
CA VAL A 70 -10.64 -47.14 8.05
C VAL A 70 -11.03 -48.31 8.96
N ALA A 71 -12.33 -48.54 9.15
CA ALA A 71 -12.87 -49.56 10.04
C ALA A 71 -13.46 -50.79 9.30
N ARG A 72 -13.12 -50.98 8.02
CA ARG A 72 -13.47 -52.18 7.24
C ARG A 72 -12.24 -52.91 6.74
#